data_AF-A0A833WDZ7-F1
#
_entry.id   AF-A0A833WDZ7-F1
#
_cell.length_a   1.000
_cell.length_b   1.000
_cell.length_c   1.000
_cell.angle_alpha   90.00
_cell.angle_beta   90.00
_cell.angle_gamma   90.00
#
_symmetry.space_group_name_H-M   'P 1'
#
loop_
_entity.id
_entity.type
_entity.pdbx_description
1 polymer ?
#
loop_
_entity_poly.entity_id
_entity_poly.type
_entity_poly.pdbx_seq_one_letter_code
_entity_poly.pdbx_strand_id
1 'polypeptide(L)'
;MSGTEHTENSDFGYSERIDTIEPRLGMSDVPLFTSLLQKIDACYTRVDDVMNGCNLATMDTEETNSTHWRNDNGELEYHQKLQKFVLPYDLEKAVHVVWKSNELPQHQRDRQVYDGFGNPGNTLAIRYRLVRTLTTGTFVSVVQRLAVRRFFEQDRVVSVWKVFTEGEGIFRGMHSTLTGWGTMRSLLDGSGILCEVCIRQFPSLVNVTPSVSKEFHQFLQVTLDEDKRSVMTTIQDRLSIEKREPFL
;
A
#
# COMPACT_ATOMS: atom_id res chain seq x y z
N MET A 1 -52.68 -5.23 -65.44
CA MET A 1 -51.77 -6.39 -65.54
C MET A 1 -50.95 -6.45 -64.27
N SER A 2 -50.95 -7.63 -63.61
CA SER A 2 -50.18 -8.05 -62.43
C SER A 2 -50.51 -7.31 -61.12
N GLY A 3 -51.03 -7.92 -60.04
CA GLY A 3 -50.58 -9.17 -59.37
C GLY A 3 -49.35 -8.82 -58.52
N THR A 4 -49.25 -9.02 -57.20
CA THR A 4 -49.77 -10.08 -56.32
C THR A 4 -49.53 -9.69 -54.84
N GLU A 5 -50.27 -10.30 -53.91
CA GLU A 5 -50.07 -10.32 -52.45
C GLU A 5 -48.69 -10.86 -52.03
N HIS A 6 -48.14 -10.40 -50.89
CA HIS A 6 -48.10 -11.15 -49.63
C HIS A 6 -47.11 -10.59 -48.58
N THR A 7 -47.52 -10.78 -47.33
CA THR A 7 -46.75 -11.08 -46.10
C THR A 7 -45.99 -9.98 -45.35
N GLU A 8 -46.56 -9.70 -44.17
CA GLU A 8 -45.90 -9.48 -42.88
C GLU A 8 -44.41 -9.83 -42.83
N ASN A 9 -43.61 -8.90 -42.31
CA ASN A 9 -42.72 -9.23 -41.21
C ASN A 9 -42.60 -8.02 -40.29
N SER A 10 -43.15 -8.19 -39.11
CA SER A 10 -42.79 -7.47 -37.90
C SER A 10 -41.27 -7.47 -37.76
N ASP A 11 -40.67 -6.29 -37.69
CA ASP A 11 -39.41 -6.17 -36.98
C ASP A 11 -39.59 -5.13 -35.88
N PHE A 12 -39.72 -5.67 -34.68
CA PHE A 12 -39.75 -4.92 -33.44
C PHE A 12 -38.42 -4.18 -33.33
N GLY A 13 -38.41 -2.91 -33.75
CA GLY A 13 -37.42 -1.94 -33.33
C GLY A 13 -37.61 -1.64 -31.85
N TYR A 14 -37.33 -2.63 -30.99
CA TYR A 14 -37.01 -2.42 -29.59
C TYR A 14 -35.77 -1.51 -29.60
N SER A 15 -35.99 -0.21 -29.53
CA SER A 15 -34.98 0.69 -29.00
C SER A 15 -34.87 0.34 -27.51
N GLU A 16 -34.15 -0.75 -27.23
CA GLU A 16 -33.43 -0.88 -25.98
C GLU A 16 -32.58 0.38 -25.90
N ARG A 17 -33.08 1.36 -25.15
CA ARG A 17 -32.18 2.18 -24.36
C ARG A 17 -31.41 1.18 -23.53
N ILE A 18 -30.26 0.77 -24.06
CA ILE A 18 -29.15 0.31 -23.26
C ILE A 18 -28.87 1.53 -22.41
N ASP A 19 -29.53 1.60 -21.25
CA ASP A 19 -29.00 2.26 -20.09
C ASP A 19 -27.67 1.53 -19.86
N THR A 20 -26.64 2.00 -20.57
CA THR A 20 -25.27 1.87 -20.12
C THR A 20 -25.27 2.58 -18.79
N ILE A 21 -25.61 1.82 -17.74
CA ILE A 21 -25.07 2.03 -16.42
C ILE A 21 -23.58 1.90 -16.66
N GLU A 22 -22.99 3.05 -16.99
CA GLU A 22 -21.56 3.26 -16.88
C GLU A 22 -21.15 2.64 -15.56
N PRO A 23 -20.06 1.85 -15.56
CA PRO A 23 -19.60 1.23 -14.33
C PRO A 23 -19.47 2.33 -13.28
N ARG A 24 -19.74 2.01 -12.01
CA ARG A 24 -19.55 2.89 -10.84
C ARG A 24 -18.06 3.29 -10.63
N LEU A 25 -17.33 3.61 -11.70
CA LEU A 25 -16.10 4.37 -11.72
C LEU A 25 -16.40 5.77 -11.19
N GLY A 26 -15.74 6.14 -10.10
CA GLY A 26 -15.74 7.54 -9.66
C GLY A 26 -16.39 7.80 -8.30
N MET A 27 -16.12 6.98 -7.28
CA MET A 27 -15.67 7.68 -6.07
C MET A 27 -14.35 8.32 -6.47
N SER A 28 -14.33 9.64 -6.61
CA SER A 28 -13.06 10.37 -6.66
C SER A 28 -12.17 9.80 -5.57
N ASP A 29 -10.92 9.43 -5.85
CA ASP A 29 -10.04 8.90 -4.80
C ASP A 29 -9.65 10.00 -3.79
N VAL A 30 -9.95 11.27 -4.10
CA VAL A 30 -9.65 12.43 -3.27
C VAL A 30 -10.22 12.32 -1.85
N PRO A 31 -11.52 12.07 -1.59
CA PRO A 31 -12.05 11.94 -0.23
C PRO A 31 -11.44 10.75 0.53
N LEU A 32 -11.09 9.67 -0.17
CA LEU A 32 -10.42 8.53 0.43
C LEU A 32 -9.00 8.91 0.86
N PHE A 33 -8.21 9.57 0.00
CA PHE A 33 -6.90 10.10 0.38
C PHE A 33 -6.98 11.12 1.51
N THR A 34 -7.97 12.03 1.49
CA THR A 34 -8.23 12.95 2.61
C THR A 34 -8.43 12.18 3.91
N SER A 35 -9.25 11.13 3.90
CA SER A 35 -9.48 10.29 5.08
C SER A 35 -8.22 9.53 5.53
N LEU A 36 -7.45 8.98 4.59
CA LEU A 36 -6.20 8.29 4.88
C LEU A 36 -5.18 9.24 5.53
N LEU A 37 -5.06 10.47 5.02
CA LEU A 37 -4.15 11.49 5.53
C LEU A 37 -4.57 12.03 6.90
N GLN A 38 -5.87 12.25 7.14
CA GLN A 38 -6.38 12.58 8.48
C GLN A 38 -6.04 11.48 9.50
N LYS A 39 -6.18 10.21 9.09
CA LYS A 39 -5.79 9.07 9.92
C LYS A 39 -4.27 8.98 10.12
N ILE A 40 -3.47 9.40 9.14
CA ILE A 40 -2.00 9.48 9.29
C ILE A 40 -1.63 10.45 10.40
N ASP A 41 -2.24 11.63 10.45
CA ASP A 41 -1.95 12.62 11.49
C ASP A 41 -2.31 12.07 12.88
N ALA A 42 -3.42 11.35 13.02
CA ALA A 42 -3.79 10.66 14.26
C ALA A 42 -2.88 9.45 14.60
N CYS A 43 -2.30 8.79 13.60
CA CYS A 43 -1.34 7.70 13.80
C CYS A 43 0.04 8.24 14.20
N TYR A 44 0.43 9.41 13.71
CA TYR A 44 1.69 10.08 14.04
C TYR A 44 1.74 10.45 15.53
N THR A 45 0.66 10.98 16.11
CA THR A 45 0.62 11.32 17.54
C THR A 45 0.81 10.13 18.48
N ARG A 46 0.69 8.90 17.96
CA ARG A 46 0.83 7.64 18.71
C ARG A 46 2.07 6.85 18.32
N VAL A 47 2.99 7.42 17.55
CA VAL A 47 4.15 6.69 17.02
C VAL A 47 5.00 6.12 18.15
N ASP A 48 5.27 6.91 19.20
CA ASP A 48 6.10 6.46 20.33
C ASP A 48 5.48 5.29 21.08
N ASP A 49 4.17 5.36 21.35
CA ASP A 49 3.44 4.27 22.00
C ASP A 49 3.52 2.97 21.18
N VAL A 50 3.38 3.07 19.86
CA VAL A 50 3.45 1.90 18.96
C VAL A 50 4.87 1.34 18.94
N MET A 51 5.89 2.19 18.72
CA MET A 51 7.27 1.75 18.59
C MET A 51 7.80 1.13 19.90
N ASN A 52 7.49 1.76 21.05
CA ASN A 52 7.86 1.25 22.36
C ASN A 52 7.13 -0.07 22.68
N GLY A 53 5.84 -0.16 22.35
CA GLY A 53 5.05 -1.38 22.57
C GLY A 53 5.46 -2.56 21.67
N CYS A 54 6.18 -2.31 20.58
CA CYS A 54 6.66 -3.36 19.67
C CYS A 54 8.00 -3.98 20.09
N ASN A 55 8.65 -3.48 21.17
CA ASN A 55 9.93 -3.99 21.66
C ASN A 55 11.05 -4.07 20.58
N LEU A 56 11.02 -3.18 19.59
CA LEU A 56 12.02 -3.10 18.50
C LEU A 56 13.45 -2.91 19.04
N ALA A 57 13.59 -2.23 20.18
CA ALA A 57 14.87 -2.05 20.85
C ALA A 57 15.54 -3.38 21.23
N THR A 58 14.74 -4.38 21.66
CA THR A 58 15.22 -5.68 22.16
C THR A 58 15.09 -6.80 21.13
N MET A 59 14.78 -6.48 19.87
CA MET A 59 14.77 -7.49 18.80
C MET A 59 16.19 -7.96 18.50
N ASP A 60 16.39 -9.29 18.60
CA ASP A 60 17.64 -9.96 18.25
C ASP A 60 17.80 -10.16 16.73
N THR A 61 16.69 -10.06 15.98
CA THR A 61 16.65 -10.23 14.52
C THR A 61 16.30 -8.93 13.81
N GLU A 62 16.71 -8.83 12.54
CA GLU A 62 16.36 -7.68 11.69
C GLU A 62 14.89 -7.62 11.31
N GLU A 63 14.16 -8.75 11.35
CA GLU A 63 12.76 -8.84 10.99
C GLU A 63 12.02 -9.85 11.89
N THR A 64 10.78 -9.52 12.26
CA THR A 64 9.88 -10.40 12.99
C THR A 64 8.45 -10.22 12.47
N ASN A 65 7.77 -11.33 12.22
CA ASN A 65 6.36 -11.34 11.79
C ASN A 65 5.50 -12.01 12.88
N SER A 66 4.38 -11.40 13.21
CA SER A 66 3.41 -11.95 14.16
C SER A 66 1.98 -11.81 13.64
N THR A 67 1.08 -12.60 14.20
CA THR A 67 -0.36 -12.53 13.91
C THR A 67 -1.10 -12.30 15.22
N HIS A 68 -1.95 -11.29 15.23
CA HIS A 68 -2.70 -10.85 16.40
C HIS A 68 -4.19 -11.18 16.23
N TRP A 69 -4.75 -11.81 17.24
CA TRP A 69 -6.12 -12.29 17.27
C TRP A 69 -6.90 -11.51 18.31
N ARG A 70 -8.18 -11.27 18.05
CA ARG A 70 -9.08 -10.58 18.96
C ARG A 70 -9.41 -11.47 20.15
N ASN A 71 -9.31 -10.93 21.36
CA ASN A 71 -9.46 -11.72 22.61
C ASN A 71 -10.89 -12.25 22.85
N ASP A 72 -11.92 -11.60 22.32
CA ASP A 72 -13.32 -11.90 22.57
C ASP A 72 -13.88 -13.03 21.68
N ASN A 73 -13.48 -13.09 20.41
CA ASN A 73 -14.02 -14.02 19.41
C ASN A 73 -12.95 -14.84 18.68
N GLY A 74 -11.67 -14.60 18.93
CA GLY A 74 -10.56 -15.31 18.30
C GLY A 74 -10.37 -15.01 16.81
N GLU A 75 -11.08 -14.03 16.26
CA GLU A 75 -10.92 -13.62 14.86
C GLU A 75 -9.60 -12.90 14.66
N LEU A 76 -9.08 -12.97 13.43
CA LEU A 76 -7.87 -12.25 13.07
C LEU A 76 -8.11 -10.74 13.22
N GLU A 77 -7.27 -10.08 14.01
CA GLU A 77 -7.29 -8.63 14.13
C GLU A 77 -6.34 -8.01 13.11
N TYR A 78 -5.07 -8.41 13.12
CA TYR A 78 -4.07 -7.97 12.15
C TYR A 78 -2.85 -8.88 12.06
N HIS A 79 -2.18 -8.81 10.92
CA HIS A 79 -0.79 -9.25 10.78
C HIS A 79 0.14 -8.09 11.12
N GLN A 80 1.21 -8.36 11.87
CA GLN A 80 2.23 -7.38 12.20
C GLN A 80 3.59 -7.80 11.64
N LYS A 81 4.31 -6.81 11.11
CA LYS A 81 5.68 -6.96 10.63
C LYS A 81 6.55 -5.89 11.25
N LEU A 82 7.60 -6.32 11.91
CA LEU A 82 8.60 -5.48 12.55
C LEU A 82 9.92 -5.60 11.83
N GLN A 83 10.61 -4.49 11.63
CA GLN A 83 11.90 -4.46 10.97
C GLN A 83 12.84 -3.47 11.65
N LYS A 84 14.11 -3.82 11.66
CA LYS A 84 15.19 -3.00 12.20
C LYS A 84 16.43 -3.18 11.36
N PHE A 85 16.99 -2.09 10.86
CA PHE A 85 18.21 -2.11 10.06
C PHE A 85 18.98 -0.79 10.21
N VAL A 86 20.27 -0.81 9.89
CA VAL A 86 21.14 0.37 9.93
C VAL A 86 21.54 0.73 8.51
N LEU A 87 21.36 2.00 8.17
CA LEU A 87 21.82 2.59 6.92
C LEU A 87 23.16 3.32 7.18
N PRO A 88 24.24 3.01 6.44
CA PRO A 88 25.56 3.59 6.68
C PRO A 88 25.71 4.99 6.04
N TYR A 89 24.79 5.92 6.34
CA TYR A 89 24.75 7.29 5.80
C TYR A 89 24.60 8.34 6.90
N ASP A 90 24.80 9.60 6.51
CA ASP A 90 24.25 10.71 7.27
C ASP A 90 22.72 10.77 7.13
N LEU A 91 22.09 11.48 8.07
CA LEU A 91 20.63 11.50 8.20
C LEU A 91 19.96 12.14 6.97
N GLU A 92 20.56 13.19 6.42
CA GLU A 92 20.02 13.90 5.26
C GLU A 92 19.89 12.98 4.05
N LYS A 93 20.96 12.24 3.73
CA LYS A 93 20.96 11.27 2.63
C LYS A 93 20.00 10.12 2.87
N ALA A 94 20.02 9.52 4.07
CA ALA A 94 19.13 8.42 4.41
C ALA A 94 17.66 8.82 4.21
N VAL A 95 17.28 10.01 4.71
CA VAL A 95 15.92 10.55 4.58
C VAL A 95 15.54 10.79 3.12
N HIS A 96 16.46 11.31 2.30
CA HIS A 96 16.21 11.54 0.88
C HIS A 96 15.97 10.22 0.13
N VAL A 97 16.86 9.25 0.28
CA VAL A 97 16.83 7.97 -0.43
C VAL A 97 15.61 7.14 -0.01
N VAL A 98 15.31 7.07 1.29
CA VAL A 98 14.11 6.38 1.80
C VAL A 98 12.84 7.05 1.29
N TRP A 99 12.78 8.39 1.27
CA TRP A 99 11.61 9.08 0.74
C TRP A 99 11.36 8.76 -0.73
N LYS A 100 12.42 8.72 -1.55
CA LYS A 100 12.32 8.30 -2.95
C LYS A 100 11.87 6.86 -3.14
N SER A 101 12.23 5.97 -2.22
CA SER A 101 11.79 4.57 -2.27
C SER A 101 10.27 4.40 -2.12
N ASN A 102 9.60 5.32 -1.41
CA ASN A 102 8.15 5.32 -1.22
C ASN A 102 7.36 5.64 -2.50
N GLU A 103 8.02 6.13 -3.56
CA GLU A 103 7.37 6.40 -4.84
C GLU A 103 6.96 5.11 -5.60
N LEU A 104 7.49 3.95 -5.15
CA LEU A 104 7.23 2.60 -5.65
C LEU A 104 7.27 2.53 -7.19
N PRO A 105 8.44 2.77 -7.82
CA PRO A 105 8.58 2.87 -9.27
C PRO A 105 8.21 1.59 -10.03
N GLN A 106 8.15 0.44 -9.36
CA GLN A 106 7.69 -0.83 -9.93
C GLN A 106 6.18 -0.89 -10.18
N HIS A 107 5.38 -0.07 -9.48
CA HIS A 107 3.91 -0.14 -9.52
C HIS A 107 3.30 0.81 -10.55
N GLN A 108 3.51 0.54 -11.83
CA GLN A 108 3.11 1.47 -12.92
C GLN A 108 1.70 1.25 -13.48
N ARG A 109 1.08 0.09 -13.22
CA ARG A 109 -0.23 -0.21 -13.82
C ARG A 109 -1.33 0.63 -13.18
N ASP A 110 -2.09 1.34 -14.01
CA ASP A 110 -3.11 2.32 -13.62
C ASP A 110 -2.63 3.31 -12.55
N ARG A 111 -1.33 3.65 -12.59
CA ARG A 111 -0.69 4.53 -11.61
C ARG A 111 -1.19 5.96 -11.80
N GLN A 112 -1.61 6.58 -10.69
CA GLN A 112 -2.01 7.98 -10.64
C GLN A 112 -1.46 8.59 -9.35
N VAL A 113 -0.87 9.78 -9.46
CA VAL A 113 -0.39 10.58 -8.32
C VAL A 113 -1.40 11.67 -8.05
N TYR A 114 -1.67 11.93 -6.78
CA TYR A 114 -2.63 12.92 -6.33
C TYR A 114 -1.92 13.99 -5.49
N ASP A 115 -2.13 15.25 -5.86
CA ASP A 115 -1.56 16.42 -5.18
C ASP A 115 -2.65 17.22 -4.46
N GLY A 116 -2.26 18.31 -3.79
CA GLY A 116 -3.20 19.24 -3.15
C GLY A 116 -3.58 18.91 -1.70
N PHE A 117 -2.89 17.96 -1.06
CA PHE A 117 -3.17 17.55 0.33
C PHE A 117 -2.31 18.24 1.41
N GLY A 118 -1.67 19.36 1.07
CA GLY A 118 -0.77 20.10 1.96
C GLY A 118 0.57 19.40 2.21
N ASN A 119 1.52 20.15 2.79
CA ASN A 119 2.90 19.73 3.01
C ASN A 119 3.58 19.19 1.72
N PRO A 120 3.65 20.00 0.65
CA PRO A 120 4.27 19.58 -0.60
C PRO A 120 5.72 19.15 -0.35
N GLY A 121 6.12 18.01 -0.91
CA GLY A 121 7.44 17.40 -0.69
C GLY A 121 7.55 16.50 0.55
N ASN A 122 6.54 16.49 1.42
CA ASN A 122 6.47 15.62 2.60
C ASN A 122 5.21 14.74 2.63
N THR A 123 4.31 14.90 1.66
CA THR A 123 3.13 14.06 1.45
C THR A 123 3.22 13.42 0.07
N LEU A 124 2.89 12.13 -0.01
CA LEU A 124 2.74 11.36 -1.24
C LEU A 124 1.40 10.64 -1.20
N ALA A 125 0.59 10.77 -2.26
CA ALA A 125 -0.64 10.02 -2.43
C ALA A 125 -0.65 9.39 -3.82
N ILE A 126 -0.69 8.05 -3.89
CA ILE A 126 -0.66 7.32 -5.14
C ILE A 126 -1.73 6.23 -5.17
N ARG A 127 -2.33 6.06 -6.34
CA ARG A 127 -3.20 4.94 -6.69
C ARG A 127 -2.47 4.10 -7.71
N TYR A 128 -2.52 2.77 -7.59
CA TYR A 128 -2.03 1.85 -8.60
C TYR A 128 -2.76 0.51 -8.51
N ARG A 129 -2.62 -0.31 -9.54
CA ARG A 129 -3.20 -1.65 -9.61
C ARG A 129 -2.11 -2.71 -9.59
N LEU A 130 -2.28 -3.70 -8.72
CA LEU A 130 -1.45 -4.89 -8.72
C LEU A 130 -2.20 -6.02 -9.42
N VAL A 131 -1.50 -6.75 -10.28
CA VAL A 131 -2.03 -7.91 -10.99
C VAL A 131 -1.09 -9.07 -10.75
N ARG A 132 -1.65 -10.24 -10.42
CA ARG A 132 -0.89 -11.47 -10.19
C ARG A 132 -1.59 -12.65 -10.81
N THR A 133 -0.81 -13.68 -11.11
CA THR A 133 -1.33 -15.01 -11.39
C THR A 133 -1.13 -15.85 -10.13
N LEU A 134 -2.23 -16.36 -9.58
CA LEU A 134 -2.20 -17.28 -8.44
C LEU A 134 -1.55 -18.61 -8.85
N THR A 135 -1.17 -19.43 -7.86
CA THR A 135 -0.61 -20.77 -8.10
C THR A 135 -1.57 -21.68 -8.89
N THR A 136 -2.87 -21.40 -8.79
CA THR A 136 -3.94 -22.06 -9.57
C THR A 136 -3.98 -21.66 -11.04
N GLY A 137 -3.16 -20.70 -11.48
CA GLY A 137 -3.22 -20.10 -12.81
C GLY A 137 -4.26 -18.97 -12.95
N THR A 138 -5.04 -18.71 -11.90
CA THR A 138 -6.08 -17.66 -11.93
C THR A 138 -5.44 -16.27 -11.90
N PHE A 139 -5.84 -15.41 -12.84
CA PHE A 139 -5.46 -14.00 -12.82
C PHE A 139 -6.31 -13.23 -11.81
N VAL A 140 -5.65 -12.49 -10.93
CA VAL A 140 -6.28 -11.65 -9.91
C VAL A 140 -5.69 -10.26 -9.90
N SER A 141 -6.48 -9.29 -9.45
CA SER A 141 -6.02 -7.92 -9.29
C SER A 141 -6.59 -7.27 -8.03
N VAL A 142 -5.85 -6.29 -7.53
CA VAL A 142 -6.30 -5.38 -6.47
C VAL A 142 -5.92 -3.95 -6.83
N VAL A 143 -6.68 -2.99 -6.34
CA VAL A 143 -6.33 -1.55 -6.40
C VAL A 143 -5.78 -1.13 -5.05
N GLN A 144 -4.61 -0.53 -5.04
CA GLN A 144 -4.01 0.06 -3.84
C GLN A 144 -4.01 1.58 -3.92
N ARG A 145 -4.34 2.18 -2.78
CA ARG A 145 -4.28 3.63 -2.55
C ARG A 145 -3.38 3.85 -1.34
N LEU A 146 -2.17 4.30 -1.63
CA LEU A 146 -1.11 4.56 -0.66
C LEU A 146 -1.07 6.06 -0.38
N ALA A 147 -1.18 6.42 0.89
CA ALA A 147 -0.85 7.75 1.40
C ALA A 147 0.35 7.62 2.33
N VAL A 148 1.34 8.49 2.17
CA VAL A 148 2.53 8.58 3.03
C VAL A 148 2.72 10.03 3.44
N ARG A 149 3.07 10.25 4.72
CA ARG A 149 3.58 11.53 5.19
C ARG A 149 4.83 11.33 6.04
N ARG A 150 5.81 12.21 5.86
CA ARG A 150 6.99 12.29 6.74
C ARG A 150 6.94 13.54 7.61
N PHE A 151 7.46 13.42 8.82
CA PHE A 151 7.50 14.42 9.87
C PHE A 151 8.94 14.54 10.35
N PHE A 152 9.44 15.76 10.45
CA PHE A 152 10.79 16.06 10.91
C PHE A 152 10.70 16.50 12.37
N GLU A 153 11.32 15.74 13.25
CA GLU A 153 11.48 16.06 14.66
C GLU A 153 12.93 16.48 14.94
N GLN A 154 13.24 16.87 16.17
CA GLN A 154 14.55 17.40 16.53
C GLN A 154 15.68 16.37 16.37
N ASP A 155 15.40 15.10 16.66
CA ASP A 155 16.38 14.01 16.74
C ASP A 155 16.12 12.86 15.76
N ARG A 156 14.98 12.90 15.06
CA ARG A 156 14.55 11.82 14.16
C ARG A 156 13.63 12.31 13.05
N VAL A 157 13.45 11.45 12.06
CA VAL A 157 12.41 11.58 11.04
C VAL A 157 11.43 10.43 11.18
N VAL A 158 10.14 10.76 11.22
CA VAL A 158 9.05 9.80 11.30
C VAL A 158 8.34 9.75 9.95
N SER A 159 8.10 8.55 9.43
CA SER A 159 7.24 8.33 8.27
C SER A 159 6.05 7.49 8.69
N VAL A 160 4.84 7.93 8.36
CA VAL A 160 3.61 7.19 8.59
C VAL A 160 2.92 7.01 7.25
N TRP A 161 2.50 5.79 6.96
CA TRP A 161 1.77 5.49 5.75
C TRP A 161 0.53 4.66 6.02
N LYS A 162 -0.45 4.84 5.13
CA LYS A 162 -1.64 4.00 5.08
C LYS A 162 -1.87 3.50 3.68
N VAL A 163 -2.23 2.23 3.57
CA VAL A 163 -2.67 1.63 2.31
C VAL A 163 -4.08 1.15 2.47
N PHE A 164 -4.95 1.52 1.53
CA PHE A 164 -6.22 0.84 1.32
C PHE A 164 -6.11 -0.05 0.10
N THR A 165 -6.34 -1.35 0.28
CA THR A 165 -6.31 -2.37 -0.77
C THR A 165 -7.72 -2.85 -1.02
N GLU A 166 -8.19 -2.77 -2.26
CA GLU A 166 -9.51 -3.20 -2.68
C GLU A 166 -9.39 -4.37 -3.66
N GLY A 167 -10.04 -5.48 -3.36
CA GLY A 167 -10.00 -6.69 -4.17
C GLY A 167 -10.92 -6.61 -5.39
N GLU A 168 -10.48 -7.22 -6.49
CA GLU A 168 -11.25 -7.34 -7.73
C GLU A 168 -11.41 -8.81 -8.15
N GLY A 169 -12.28 -9.06 -9.13
CA GLY A 169 -12.56 -10.42 -9.61
C GLY A 169 -13.02 -11.33 -8.46
N ILE A 170 -12.28 -12.40 -8.22
CA ILE A 170 -12.55 -13.34 -7.12
C ILE A 170 -12.38 -12.70 -5.73
N PHE A 171 -11.60 -11.62 -5.62
CA PHE A 171 -11.43 -10.86 -4.38
C PHE A 171 -12.45 -9.73 -4.22
N ARG A 172 -13.43 -9.61 -5.12
CA ARG A 172 -14.44 -8.56 -5.04
C ARG A 172 -15.17 -8.60 -3.70
N GLY A 173 -15.26 -7.45 -3.05
CA GLY A 173 -15.85 -7.29 -1.71
C GLY A 173 -14.87 -7.48 -0.56
N MET A 174 -13.67 -8.03 -0.81
CA MET A 174 -12.58 -8.08 0.15
C MET A 174 -11.77 -6.80 0.10
N HIS A 175 -11.31 -6.36 1.27
CA HIS A 175 -10.41 -5.23 1.35
C HIS A 175 -9.41 -5.41 2.50
N SER A 176 -8.35 -4.62 2.48
CA SER A 176 -7.42 -4.55 3.58
C SER A 176 -7.02 -3.11 3.83
N THR A 177 -6.90 -2.76 5.11
CA THR A 177 -6.22 -1.52 5.51
C THR A 177 -4.86 -1.88 6.07
N LEU A 178 -3.87 -1.05 5.78
CA LEU A 178 -2.54 -1.14 6.35
C LEU A 178 -2.20 0.19 7.00
N THR A 179 -1.53 0.12 8.14
CA THR A 179 -0.82 1.26 8.73
C THR A 179 0.63 0.87 8.94
N GLY A 180 1.55 1.72 8.51
CA GLY A 180 2.95 1.57 8.80
C GLY A 180 3.52 2.81 9.48
N TRP A 181 4.45 2.57 10.38
CA TRP A 181 5.24 3.55 11.09
C TRP A 181 6.71 3.22 10.84
N GLY A 182 7.48 4.23 10.46
CA GLY A 182 8.92 4.15 10.27
C GLY A 182 9.60 5.29 11.00
N THR A 183 10.65 5.00 11.74
CA THR A 183 11.51 6.01 12.36
C THR A 183 12.92 5.89 11.81
N MET A 184 13.57 7.03 11.62
CA MET A 184 14.97 7.15 11.23
C MET A 184 15.67 8.08 12.20
N ARG A 185 16.73 7.62 12.86
CA ARG A 185 17.51 8.43 13.79
C ARG A 185 18.99 8.08 13.71
N SER A 186 19.85 9.06 13.96
CA SER A 186 21.29 8.83 14.02
C SER A 186 21.64 7.91 15.19
N LEU A 187 22.55 6.97 14.97
CA LEU A 187 23.17 6.21 16.05
C LEU A 187 24.13 7.10 16.85
N LEU A 188 24.19 6.87 18.16
CA LEU A 188 24.99 7.69 19.08
C LEU A 188 26.49 7.60 18.81
N ASP A 189 26.94 6.47 18.26
CA ASP A 189 28.34 6.22 17.89
C ASP A 189 28.70 6.76 16.49
N GLY A 190 27.73 7.38 15.78
CA GLY A 190 27.91 7.89 14.43
C GLY A 190 28.06 6.82 13.35
N SER A 191 27.80 5.55 13.66
CA SER A 191 27.98 4.43 12.71
C SER A 191 26.93 4.39 11.58
N GLY A 192 25.86 5.18 11.69
CA GLY A 192 24.85 5.31 10.65
C GLY A 192 23.49 5.76 11.19
N ILE A 193 22.44 5.49 10.41
CA ILE A 193 21.06 5.79 10.74
C ILE A 193 20.33 4.50 11.07
N LEU A 194 19.84 4.40 12.30
CA LEU A 194 18.95 3.32 12.70
C LEU A 194 17.56 3.58 12.11
N CYS A 195 17.06 2.59 11.38
CA CYS A 195 15.72 2.56 10.83
C CYS A 195 14.91 1.49 11.56
N GLU A 196 13.77 1.87 12.09
CA GLU A 196 12.84 0.96 12.77
C GLU A 196 11.47 1.07 12.11
N VAL A 197 10.85 -0.06 11.80
CA VAL A 197 9.58 -0.12 11.08
C VAL A 197 8.61 -1.05 11.79
N CYS A 198 7.37 -0.58 11.95
CA CYS A 198 6.23 -1.39 12.36
C CYS A 198 5.13 -1.27 11.30
N ILE A 199 4.62 -2.39 10.82
CA ILE A 199 3.51 -2.47 9.88
C ILE A 199 2.41 -3.32 10.51
N ARG A 200 1.17 -2.84 10.46
CA ARG A 200 -0.03 -3.60 10.82
C ARG A 200 -1.00 -3.63 9.65
N GLN A 201 -1.37 -4.83 9.23
CA GLN A 201 -2.29 -5.08 8.12
C GLN A 201 -3.56 -5.77 8.62
N PHE A 202 -4.70 -5.15 8.35
CA PHE A 202 -6.03 -5.53 8.81
C PHE A 202 -6.84 -5.99 7.58
N PRO A 203 -6.87 -7.30 7.27
CA PRO A 203 -7.75 -7.83 6.24
C PRO A 203 -9.21 -7.81 6.73
N SER A 204 -10.14 -7.46 5.86
CA SER A 204 -11.58 -7.54 6.11
C SER A 204 -12.21 -8.45 5.06
N LEU A 205 -12.77 -9.56 5.55
CA LEU A 205 -13.36 -10.63 4.74
C LEU A 205 -14.80 -10.83 5.23
N VAL A 206 -15.78 -10.65 4.34
CA VAL A 206 -17.20 -10.84 4.67
C VAL A 206 -17.80 -11.84 3.69
N ASN A 207 -18.40 -12.92 4.21
CA ASN A 207 -19.07 -13.97 3.43
C ASN A 207 -18.19 -14.61 2.34
N VAL A 208 -16.90 -14.84 2.64
CA VAL A 208 -15.92 -15.40 1.71
C VAL A 208 -15.65 -16.87 2.05
N THR A 209 -15.44 -17.70 1.03
CA THR A 209 -15.03 -19.09 1.24
C THR A 209 -13.61 -19.17 1.83
N PRO A 210 -13.29 -20.19 2.63
CA PRO A 210 -11.94 -20.32 3.22
C PRO A 210 -10.82 -20.36 2.19
N SER A 211 -11.06 -20.94 1.00
CA SER A 211 -10.06 -20.99 -0.07
C SER A 211 -9.71 -19.61 -0.62
N VAL A 212 -10.72 -18.78 -0.90
CA VAL A 212 -10.50 -17.43 -1.46
C VAL A 212 -9.94 -16.50 -0.38
N SER A 213 -10.36 -16.66 0.87
CA SER A 213 -9.77 -15.97 2.02
C SER A 213 -8.25 -16.24 2.11
N LYS A 214 -7.85 -17.51 2.02
CA LYS A 214 -6.44 -17.91 2.06
C LYS A 214 -5.64 -17.28 0.91
N GLU A 215 -6.18 -17.31 -0.30
CA GLU A 215 -5.55 -16.68 -1.47
C GLU A 215 -5.39 -15.16 -1.28
N PHE A 216 -6.38 -14.48 -0.72
CA PHE A 216 -6.28 -13.04 -0.44
C PHE A 216 -5.22 -12.73 0.62
N HIS A 217 -5.14 -13.52 1.70
CA HIS A 217 -4.10 -13.35 2.72
C HIS A 217 -2.71 -13.57 2.13
N GLN A 218 -2.54 -14.61 1.31
CA GLN A 218 -1.28 -14.89 0.64
C GLN A 218 -0.91 -13.74 -0.33
N PHE A 219 -1.89 -13.22 -1.09
CA PHE A 219 -1.69 -12.06 -1.96
C PHE A 219 -1.15 -10.85 -1.18
N LEU A 220 -1.75 -10.55 -0.03
CA LEU A 220 -1.37 -9.43 0.82
C LEU A 220 0.04 -9.60 1.40
N GLN A 221 0.39 -10.80 1.86
CA GLN A 221 1.73 -11.12 2.39
C GLN A 221 2.81 -10.99 1.33
N VAL A 222 2.59 -11.58 0.16
CA VAL A 222 3.53 -11.51 -0.97
C VAL A 222 3.73 -10.06 -1.41
N THR A 223 2.67 -9.26 -1.43
CA THR A 223 2.76 -7.83 -1.75
C THR A 223 3.64 -7.08 -0.76
N LEU A 224 3.49 -7.32 0.54
CA LEU A 224 4.35 -6.69 1.54
C LEU A 224 5.82 -7.07 1.41
N ASP A 225 6.10 -8.34 1.10
CA ASP A 225 7.48 -8.80 0.92
C ASP A 225 8.13 -8.25 -0.35
N GLU A 226 7.36 -8.10 -1.42
CA GLU A 226 7.82 -7.47 -2.66
C GLU A 226 8.03 -5.97 -2.50
N ASP A 227 7.11 -5.26 -1.84
CA ASP A 227 7.24 -3.84 -1.55
C ASP A 227 8.49 -3.58 -0.69
N LYS A 228 8.70 -4.38 0.36
CA LYS A 228 9.93 -4.36 1.15
C LYS A 228 11.15 -4.52 0.26
N ARG A 229 11.19 -5.59 -0.55
CA ARG A 229 12.36 -5.90 -1.39
C ARG A 229 12.64 -4.76 -2.36
N SER A 230 11.60 -4.19 -2.97
CA SER A 230 11.74 -3.10 -3.92
C SER A 230 12.21 -1.80 -3.24
N VAL A 231 11.67 -1.48 -2.07
CA VAL A 231 12.13 -0.35 -1.24
C VAL A 231 13.61 -0.51 -0.90
N MET A 232 14.01 -1.66 -0.37
CA MET A 232 15.41 -1.92 0.00
C MET A 232 16.35 -1.93 -1.21
N THR A 233 15.91 -2.46 -2.35
CA THR A 233 16.68 -2.43 -3.60
C THR A 233 16.84 -0.99 -4.08
N THR A 234 15.78 -0.19 -4.09
CA THR A 234 15.83 1.23 -4.47
C THR A 234 16.77 2.02 -3.58
N ILE A 235 16.77 1.71 -2.27
CA ILE A 235 17.72 2.26 -1.33
C ILE A 235 19.13 1.85 -1.79
N GLN A 236 19.45 0.56 -1.87
CA GLN A 236 20.79 0.06 -2.25
C GLN A 236 21.33 0.55 -3.61
N ASP A 237 20.46 0.65 -4.62
CA ASP A 237 20.85 1.07 -5.97
C ASP A 237 21.24 2.55 -6.00
N ARG A 238 20.44 3.42 -5.38
CA ARG A 238 20.75 4.85 -5.29
C ARG A 238 22.06 5.08 -4.54
N LEU A 239 22.31 4.25 -3.53
CA LEU A 239 23.55 4.26 -2.77
C LEU A 239 24.77 3.81 -3.59
N SER A 240 24.58 2.94 -4.58
CA SER A 240 25.64 2.43 -5.44
C SER A 240 25.98 3.39 -6.58
N ILE A 241 24.99 4.14 -7.09
CA ILE A 241 25.16 5.15 -8.12
C ILE A 241 26.00 6.33 -7.58
N GLU A 242 25.71 6.79 -6.37
CA GLU A 242 26.41 7.95 -5.80
C GLU A 242 27.86 7.64 -5.40
N LYS A 243 28.20 6.38 -5.08
CA LYS A 243 29.61 5.98 -4.91
C LYS A 243 30.44 6.07 -6.19
N ARG A 244 29.80 6.10 -7.36
CA ARG A 244 30.46 6.16 -8.68
C ARG A 244 30.66 7.59 -9.19
N GLU A 245 30.06 8.60 -8.56
CA GLU A 245 30.29 10.00 -8.89
C GLU A 245 31.02 10.71 -7.73
N PRO A 246 32.35 10.53 -7.59
CA PRO A 246 33.13 11.50 -6.84
C PRO A 246 33.22 12.77 -7.69
N PHE A 247 32.67 13.85 -7.16
CA PHE A 247 32.87 15.26 -7.53
C PHE A 247 33.82 15.50 -8.71
N LEU A 248 33.27 15.88 -9.87
CA LEU A 248 33.98 16.67 -10.87
C LEU A 248 34.00 18.14 -10.44
#